data_AF-A0A954N4T1-F1
#
_entry.id   AF-A0A954N4T1-F1
#
_cell.length_a   1.000
_cell.length_b   1.000
_cell.length_c   1.000
_cell.angle_alpha   90.00
_cell.angle_beta   90.00
_cell.angle_gamma   90.00
#
_symmetry.space_group_name_H-M   'P 1'
#
loop_
_entity.id
_entity.type
_entity.pdbx_description
1 polymer ?
#
loop_
_entity_poly.entity_id
_entity_poly.type
_entity_poly.pdbx_seq_one_letter_code
_entity_poly.pdbx_strand_id
1 'polypeptide(L)'
;MSSREKLGGIIHTYQKYDPASFPSPTAPPPDLVSPAFEHLLEYGDLRDFTEEELATAIKLDISQIAGLGPSLESLRRMLEERKHKILQTFETDSVEQKANHEYQSRARNMSPPGKFKEAFQKSVRDEQIRELERLWYRLGDERSRFARQLVQLVDVLSDKYQIDELVSKYEFTGNQSLSIDEALEVKRELETIDRLLEQLKEAEETSQLAFIDLEEMSQFASPEQMDELGRIQQQVQELLRQMAEAQGLERNSRGFQLTPQAYKLFQGKLLEEIFSNLQASRSGRHQGPVVGEGAVETSRTKDFEFGDSPANMDVVATFVNTLLRDGPGLPLRMQQQDIVIHRTRNTPKCATVVIMDMSGSMRYG
;
A
#
# COMPACT_ATOMS: atom_id res chain seq x y z
N MET A 1 30.34 62.32 10.88
CA MET A 1 30.78 60.91 10.93
C MET A 1 29.54 60.05 10.73
N SER A 2 29.53 59.25 9.67
CA SER A 2 28.41 58.41 9.23
C SER A 2 28.44 57.01 9.87
N SER A 3 27.29 56.33 9.86
CA SER A 3 27.00 54.92 10.20
C SER A 3 26.81 54.61 11.70
N ARG A 4 25.82 53.81 12.12
CA ARG A 4 25.31 52.56 11.55
C ARG A 4 23.80 52.43 11.69
N GLU A 5 23.16 52.11 10.57
CA GLU A 5 21.79 51.60 10.47
C GLU A 5 21.64 50.31 11.29
N LYS A 6 20.52 50.18 12.00
CA LYS A 6 20.09 48.92 12.63
C LYS A 6 19.65 47.98 11.51
N LEU A 7 20.53 47.06 11.11
CA LEU A 7 20.20 45.92 10.28
C LEU A 7 19.18 45.05 11.04
N GLY A 8 17.93 45.05 10.58
CA GLY A 8 16.93 44.07 11.00
C GLY A 8 17.33 42.69 10.50
N GLY A 9 17.87 41.86 11.39
CA GLY A 9 18.12 40.45 11.10
C GLY A 9 16.79 39.69 11.13
N ILE A 10 16.40 39.11 10.01
CA ILE A 10 15.38 38.05 9.99
C ILE A 10 16.02 36.84 10.66
N ILE A 11 15.62 36.52 11.89
CA ILE A 11 15.98 35.26 12.53
C ILE A 11 15.09 34.19 11.90
N HIS A 12 15.62 33.48 10.91
CA HIS A 12 15.05 32.20 10.49
C HIS A 12 15.31 31.19 11.62
N THR A 13 14.36 31.02 12.52
CA THR A 13 14.31 29.84 13.38
C THR A 13 13.86 28.67 12.51
N TYR A 14 14.80 27.85 12.06
CA TYR A 14 14.48 26.54 11.52
C TYR A 14 13.69 25.79 12.60
N GLN A 15 12.38 25.68 12.43
CA GLN A 15 11.58 24.78 13.24
C GLN A 15 12.09 23.36 12.95
N LYS A 16 12.63 22.72 13.99
CA LYS A 16 12.90 21.28 14.09
C LYS A 16 13.27 20.57 12.77
N TYR A 17 14.55 20.61 12.42
CA TYR A 17 15.14 19.55 11.61
C TYR A 17 15.45 18.39 12.56
N ASP A 18 14.61 17.36 12.56
CA ASP A 18 14.86 16.11 13.29
C ASP A 18 15.41 15.06 12.30
N PRO A 19 16.72 14.77 12.31
CA PRO A 19 17.34 13.85 11.36
C PRO A 19 16.91 12.38 11.54
N ALA A 20 16.10 12.07 12.57
CA ALA A 20 15.57 10.73 12.79
C ALA A 20 14.23 10.46 12.08
N SER A 21 13.48 11.49 11.66
CA SER A 21 12.12 11.35 11.12
C SER A 21 12.00 11.55 9.60
N PHE A 22 13.10 11.90 8.92
CA PHE A 22 13.14 11.94 7.46
C PHE A 22 13.80 10.67 6.90
N PRO A 23 13.28 10.11 5.79
CA PRO A 23 14.04 9.11 5.05
C PRO A 23 15.40 9.70 4.71
N SER A 24 16.45 8.87 4.75
CA SER A 24 17.82 9.31 4.45
C SER A 24 17.82 10.20 3.20
N PRO A 25 18.63 11.28 3.12
CA PRO A 25 18.79 12.05 1.88
C PRO A 25 19.20 11.20 0.66
N THR A 26 19.63 9.95 0.91
CA THR A 26 19.97 8.94 -0.09
C THR A 26 18.87 7.90 -0.34
N ALA A 27 17.76 7.92 0.39
CA ALA A 27 16.62 7.05 0.13
C ALA A 27 15.92 7.53 -1.15
N PRO A 28 15.65 6.63 -2.12
CA PRO A 28 14.94 7.02 -3.33
C PRO A 28 13.52 7.50 -2.95
N PRO A 29 13.03 8.60 -3.54
CA PRO A 29 11.67 9.05 -3.29
C PRO A 29 10.66 7.95 -3.66
N PRO A 30 9.54 7.80 -2.92
CA PRO A 30 8.51 6.81 -3.24
C PRO A 30 8.05 6.97 -4.68
N ASP A 31 7.76 5.89 -5.40
CA ASP A 31 7.40 5.99 -6.81
C ASP A 31 5.89 6.13 -7.02
N LEU A 32 5.42 7.34 -7.30
CA LEU A 32 4.00 7.62 -7.51
C LEU A 32 3.63 7.70 -8.99
N VAL A 33 4.64 7.76 -9.86
CA VAL A 33 4.43 7.96 -11.29
C VAL A 33 4.40 6.61 -12.02
N SER A 34 5.22 5.64 -11.61
CA SER A 34 5.26 4.34 -12.30
C SER A 34 3.93 3.55 -12.22
N PRO A 35 3.24 3.42 -11.06
CA PRO A 35 1.93 2.77 -11.00
C PRO A 35 0.88 3.47 -11.88
N ALA A 36 0.95 4.81 -11.92
CA ALA A 36 0.07 5.62 -12.76
C ALA A 36 0.28 5.37 -14.26
N PHE A 37 1.54 5.14 -14.68
CA PHE A 37 1.85 4.80 -16.07
C PHE A 37 1.60 3.34 -16.42
N GLU A 38 1.81 2.41 -15.50
CA GLU A 38 1.47 1.00 -15.72
C GLU A 38 -0.04 0.85 -15.99
N HIS A 39 -0.87 1.53 -15.21
CA HIS A 39 -2.32 1.58 -15.45
C HIS A 39 -2.66 2.23 -16.81
N LEU A 40 -2.00 3.32 -17.19
CA LEU A 40 -2.16 3.95 -18.51
C LEU A 40 -1.78 2.99 -19.64
N LEU A 41 -0.68 2.25 -19.51
CA LEU A 41 -0.22 1.27 -20.49
C LEU A 41 -1.15 0.06 -20.59
N GLU A 42 -1.73 -0.38 -19.47
CA GLU A 42 -2.63 -1.54 -19.41
C GLU A 42 -4.01 -1.23 -19.99
N TYR A 43 -4.58 -0.06 -19.68
CA TYR A 43 -5.96 0.29 -20.04
C TYR A 43 -6.08 1.32 -21.17
N GLY A 44 -4.97 1.95 -21.60
CA GLY A 44 -4.93 2.90 -22.71
C GLY A 44 -5.61 4.25 -22.43
N ASP A 45 -6.07 4.49 -21.20
CA ASP A 45 -6.83 5.69 -20.83
C ASP A 45 -6.03 6.62 -19.89
N LEU A 46 -6.08 7.91 -20.18
CA LEU A 46 -5.46 9.00 -19.40
C LEU A 46 -6.38 9.41 -18.24
N ARG A 47 -7.06 8.45 -17.62
CA ARG A 47 -8.02 8.74 -16.57
C ARG A 47 -7.30 9.34 -15.35
N ASP A 48 -7.92 10.33 -14.74
CA ASP A 48 -7.44 10.93 -13.49
C ASP A 48 -7.47 9.89 -12.36
N PHE A 49 -6.42 9.82 -11.55
CA PHE A 49 -6.34 8.91 -10.41
C PHE A 49 -7.20 9.43 -9.25
N THR A 50 -7.95 8.55 -8.61
CA THR A 50 -8.64 8.89 -7.36
C THR A 50 -7.65 9.04 -6.20
N GLU A 51 -8.06 9.71 -5.13
CA GLU A 51 -7.23 9.83 -3.91
C GLU A 51 -6.91 8.46 -3.30
N GLU A 52 -7.83 7.50 -3.38
CA GLU A 52 -7.67 6.13 -2.89
C GLU A 52 -6.69 5.31 -3.75
N GLU A 53 -6.78 5.42 -5.08
CA GLU A 53 -5.86 4.76 -6.02
C GLU A 53 -4.43 5.25 -5.83
N LEU A 54 -4.25 6.55 -5.63
CA LEU A 54 -2.95 7.12 -5.29
C LEU A 54 -2.48 6.66 -3.91
N ALA A 55 -3.33 6.70 -2.88
CA ALA A 55 -2.96 6.24 -1.55
C ALA A 55 -2.49 4.78 -1.54
N THR A 56 -3.16 3.91 -2.32
CA THR A 56 -2.77 2.49 -2.49
C THR A 56 -1.41 2.34 -3.18
N ALA A 57 -1.09 3.22 -4.12
CA ALA A 57 0.22 3.25 -4.78
C ALA A 57 1.33 3.84 -3.89
N ILE A 58 0.97 4.62 -2.87
CA ILE A 58 1.92 5.32 -1.99
C ILE A 58 2.26 4.42 -0.81
N LYS A 59 3.51 3.92 -0.80
CA LYS A 59 4.12 3.37 0.41
C LYS A 59 4.42 4.50 1.40
N LEU A 60 3.40 4.96 2.12
CA LEU A 60 3.57 5.88 3.25
C LEU A 60 4.18 5.09 4.41
N ASP A 61 5.50 5.15 4.53
CA ASP A 61 6.22 4.56 5.66
C ASP A 61 5.72 5.17 6.98
N ILE A 62 5.19 4.31 7.85
CA ILE A 62 4.63 4.67 9.17
C ILE A 62 5.61 5.52 9.99
N SER A 63 6.92 5.35 9.80
CA SER A 63 7.95 6.13 10.49
C SER A 63 7.88 7.63 10.20
N GLN A 64 7.32 8.04 9.04
CA GLN A 64 7.17 9.45 8.66
C GLN A 64 6.01 10.14 9.40
N ILE A 65 5.10 9.36 9.98
CA ILE A 65 3.93 9.84 10.74
C ILE A 65 4.06 9.44 12.23
N ALA A 66 5.09 8.66 12.57
CA ALA A 66 5.38 8.22 13.92
C ALA A 66 5.60 9.40 14.88
N GLY A 67 4.76 9.49 15.91
CA GLY A 67 4.82 10.52 16.96
C GLY A 67 3.80 11.65 16.84
N LEU A 68 2.87 11.60 15.87
CA LEU A 68 1.89 12.67 15.63
C LEU A 68 0.42 12.29 15.92
N GLY A 69 0.18 11.13 16.55
CA GLY A 69 -1.14 10.74 17.07
C GLY A 69 -1.09 9.37 17.78
N PRO A 70 -2.23 8.71 18.03
CA PRO A 70 -2.26 7.42 18.72
C PRO A 70 -1.47 6.38 17.92
N SER A 71 -0.66 5.57 18.61
CA SER A 71 0.04 4.47 17.96
C SER A 71 -0.95 3.47 17.37
N LEU A 72 -0.54 2.72 16.34
CA LEU A 72 -1.34 1.58 15.83
C LEU A 72 -1.75 0.63 16.96
N GLU A 73 -0.87 0.45 17.95
CA GLU A 73 -1.16 -0.32 19.15
C GLU A 73 -2.27 0.32 20.01
N SER A 74 -2.29 1.65 20.16
CA SER A 74 -3.35 2.37 20.88
C SER A 74 -4.70 2.21 20.17
N LEU A 75 -4.71 2.32 18.83
CA LEU A 75 -5.91 2.12 18.00
C LEU A 75 -6.41 0.68 18.10
N ARG A 76 -5.50 -0.30 18.04
CA ARG A 76 -5.83 -1.71 18.25
C ARG A 76 -6.45 -1.95 19.62
N ARG A 77 -5.83 -1.43 20.69
CA ARG A 77 -6.37 -1.57 22.06
C ARG A 77 -7.75 -0.93 22.20
N MET A 78 -7.97 0.24 21.60
CA MET A 78 -9.28 0.91 21.61
C MET A 78 -10.37 0.01 20.99
N LEU A 79 -10.10 -0.56 19.82
CA LEU A 79 -11.02 -1.47 19.12
C LEU A 79 -11.24 -2.77 19.91
N GLU A 80 -10.17 -3.36 20.46
CA GLU A 80 -10.25 -4.55 21.32
C GLU A 80 -11.06 -4.29 22.59
N GLU A 81 -10.86 -3.15 23.25
CA GLU A 81 -11.63 -2.73 24.42
C GLU A 81 -13.10 -2.54 24.08
N ARG A 82 -13.41 -1.91 22.94
CA ARG A 82 -14.78 -1.74 22.46
C ARG A 82 -15.45 -3.09 22.20
N LYS A 83 -14.78 -3.98 21.47
CA LYS A 83 -15.23 -5.36 21.22
C LYS A 83 -15.49 -6.11 22.52
N HIS A 84 -14.53 -6.07 23.44
CA HIS A 84 -14.65 -6.75 24.72
C HIS A 84 -15.84 -6.24 25.55
N LYS A 85 -16.05 -4.92 25.56
CA LYS A 85 -17.18 -4.30 26.25
C LYS A 85 -18.52 -4.76 25.68
N ILE A 86 -18.66 -4.87 24.35
CA ILE A 86 -19.87 -5.39 23.70
C ILE A 86 -20.13 -6.84 24.17
N LEU A 87 -19.12 -7.71 24.06
CA LEU A 87 -19.24 -9.12 24.41
C LEU A 87 -19.54 -9.35 25.91
N GLN A 88 -19.06 -8.47 26.79
CA GLN A 88 -19.34 -8.53 28.23
C GLN A 88 -20.67 -7.90 28.64
N THR A 89 -21.25 -7.04 27.81
CA THR A 89 -22.51 -6.34 28.15
C THR A 89 -23.71 -7.22 27.79
N PHE A 90 -23.70 -7.79 26.59
CA PHE A 90 -24.87 -8.44 26.02
C PHE A 90 -24.84 -9.96 26.16
N GLU A 91 -26.04 -10.55 26.10
CA GLU A 91 -26.26 -11.99 25.91
C GLU A 91 -27.05 -12.24 24.62
N THR A 92 -26.83 -13.41 24.00
CA THR A 92 -27.44 -13.74 22.71
C THR A 92 -28.47 -14.87 22.76
N ASP A 93 -28.55 -15.63 23.85
CA ASP A 93 -29.47 -16.76 23.98
C ASP A 93 -30.93 -16.31 23.83
N SER A 94 -31.28 -15.15 24.41
CA SER A 94 -32.66 -14.66 24.33
C SER A 94 -33.03 -14.16 22.94
N VAL A 95 -32.09 -13.54 22.21
CA VAL A 95 -32.36 -13.02 20.86
C VAL A 95 -32.41 -14.14 19.82
N GLU A 96 -31.58 -15.17 19.97
CA GLU A 96 -31.66 -16.40 19.16
C GLU A 96 -33.04 -17.07 19.31
N GLN A 97 -33.55 -17.19 20.54
CA GLN A 97 -34.89 -17.71 20.79
C GLN A 97 -35.99 -16.82 20.22
N LYS A 98 -35.86 -15.49 20.31
CA LYS A 98 -36.82 -14.53 19.73
C LYS A 98 -36.86 -14.65 18.20
N ALA A 99 -35.71 -14.70 17.53
CA ALA A 99 -35.61 -14.85 16.08
C ALA A 99 -36.23 -16.16 15.59
N ASN A 100 -35.91 -17.27 16.27
CA ASN A 100 -36.52 -18.57 16.03
C ASN A 100 -38.05 -18.54 16.19
N HIS A 101 -38.54 -17.92 17.26
CA HIS A 101 -39.96 -17.81 17.51
C HIS A 101 -40.67 -16.94 16.47
N GLU A 102 -40.08 -15.80 16.09
CA GLU A 102 -40.65 -14.90 15.09
C GLU A 102 -40.77 -15.58 13.73
N TYR A 103 -39.70 -16.25 13.27
CA TYR A 103 -39.72 -17.00 12.02
C TYR A 103 -40.84 -18.06 12.01
N GLN A 104 -40.89 -18.90 13.06
CA GLN A 104 -41.91 -19.95 13.15
C GLN A 104 -43.33 -19.37 13.25
N SER A 105 -43.52 -18.29 14.02
CA SER A 105 -44.82 -17.63 14.18
C SER A 105 -45.31 -17.04 12.86
N ARG A 106 -44.45 -16.34 12.12
CA ARG A 106 -44.77 -15.80 10.79
C ARG A 106 -45.11 -16.91 9.81
N ALA A 107 -44.31 -17.98 9.76
CA ALA A 107 -44.56 -19.12 8.88
C ALA A 107 -45.90 -19.83 9.17
N ARG A 108 -46.28 -19.97 10.45
CA ARG A 108 -47.56 -20.59 10.86
C ARG A 108 -48.78 -19.76 10.48
N ASN A 109 -48.64 -18.43 10.47
CA ASN A 109 -49.73 -17.50 10.14
C ASN A 109 -49.93 -17.29 8.63
N MET A 110 -49.11 -17.91 7.79
CA MET A 110 -49.22 -17.85 6.33
C MET A 110 -50.16 -18.92 5.78
N SER A 111 -50.96 -18.52 4.79
CA SER A 111 -51.90 -19.40 4.08
C SER A 111 -51.44 -19.65 2.65
N PRO A 112 -50.60 -20.69 2.39
CA PRO A 112 -50.15 -21.01 1.04
C PRO A 112 -51.31 -21.54 0.16
N PRO A 113 -51.34 -21.22 -1.15
CA PRO A 113 -52.27 -21.84 -2.09
C PRO A 113 -52.08 -23.36 -2.13
N GLY A 114 -53.17 -24.12 -2.34
CA GLY A 114 -53.15 -25.58 -2.26
C GLY A 114 -52.07 -26.27 -3.11
N LYS A 115 -51.78 -25.73 -4.31
CA LYS A 115 -50.72 -26.23 -5.20
C LYS A 115 -49.30 -26.09 -4.64
N PHE A 116 -49.07 -25.16 -3.72
CA PHE A 116 -47.75 -24.83 -3.17
C PHE A 116 -47.61 -25.17 -1.69
N LYS A 117 -48.65 -25.74 -1.06
CA LYS A 117 -48.68 -26.00 0.39
C LYS A 117 -47.58 -26.95 0.86
N GLU A 118 -47.40 -28.08 0.18
CA GLU A 118 -46.36 -29.06 0.55
C GLU A 118 -44.95 -28.50 0.32
N ALA A 119 -44.75 -27.80 -0.80
CA ALA A 119 -43.48 -27.15 -1.11
C ALA A 119 -43.14 -26.09 -0.05
N PHE A 120 -44.10 -25.26 0.35
CA PHE A 120 -43.92 -24.26 1.40
C PHE A 120 -43.59 -24.90 2.75
N GLN A 121 -44.32 -25.94 3.17
CA GLN A 121 -44.06 -26.64 4.43
C GLN A 121 -42.70 -27.34 4.45
N LYS A 122 -42.23 -27.82 3.29
CA LYS A 122 -40.87 -28.35 3.18
C LYS A 122 -39.84 -27.23 3.36
N SER A 123 -39.95 -26.13 2.60
CA SER A 123 -38.98 -25.03 2.66
C SER A 123 -38.94 -24.31 4.01
N VAL A 124 -40.06 -24.24 4.73
CA VAL A 124 -40.10 -23.73 6.11
C VAL A 124 -39.39 -24.65 7.10
N ARG A 125 -39.44 -25.97 6.89
CA ARG A 125 -38.74 -26.94 7.76
C ARG A 125 -37.24 -27.01 7.49
N ASP A 126 -36.89 -26.93 6.22
CA ASP A 126 -35.49 -26.99 5.78
C ASP A 126 -34.77 -25.65 6.04
N GLU A 127 -35.53 -24.59 6.33
CA GLU A 127 -35.08 -23.24 6.64
C GLU A 127 -34.15 -22.64 5.57
N GLN A 128 -34.27 -23.09 4.32
CA GLN A 128 -33.40 -22.66 3.23
C GLN A 128 -33.97 -21.45 2.50
N ILE A 129 -33.27 -20.30 2.54
CA ILE A 129 -33.63 -19.08 1.79
C ILE A 129 -33.88 -19.39 0.31
N ARG A 130 -32.94 -20.10 -0.33
CA ARG A 130 -33.02 -20.46 -1.75
C ARG A 130 -34.27 -21.25 -2.11
N GLU A 131 -34.81 -22.05 -1.19
CA GLU A 131 -36.03 -22.80 -1.46
C GLU A 131 -37.28 -21.91 -1.41
N LEU A 132 -37.33 -20.97 -0.46
CA LEU A 132 -38.39 -19.97 -0.38
C LEU A 132 -38.36 -19.05 -1.61
N GLU A 133 -37.19 -18.58 -2.05
CA GLU A 133 -37.03 -17.80 -3.29
C GLU A 133 -37.51 -18.56 -4.51
N ARG A 134 -37.12 -19.85 -4.66
CA ARG A 134 -37.63 -20.69 -5.75
C ARG A 134 -39.15 -20.82 -5.72
N LEU A 135 -39.74 -20.87 -4.53
CA LEU A 135 -41.19 -20.90 -4.37
C LEU A 135 -41.81 -19.57 -4.78
N TRP A 136 -41.17 -18.45 -4.45
CA TRP A 136 -41.55 -17.11 -4.92
C TRP A 136 -41.60 -17.03 -6.45
N TYR A 137 -40.51 -17.42 -7.13
CA TYR A 137 -40.44 -17.41 -8.59
C TYR A 137 -41.48 -18.33 -9.25
N ARG A 138 -41.78 -19.48 -8.64
CA ARG A 138 -42.79 -20.42 -9.14
C ARG A 138 -44.22 -19.92 -8.99
N LEU A 139 -44.49 -19.00 -8.05
CA LEU A 139 -45.83 -18.41 -7.91
C LEU A 139 -46.20 -17.58 -9.14
N GLY A 140 -45.23 -16.90 -9.76
CA GLY A 140 -45.44 -16.08 -10.95
C GLY A 140 -46.36 -14.86 -10.77
N ASP A 141 -46.84 -14.61 -9.54
CA ASP A 141 -47.74 -13.51 -9.19
C ASP A 141 -47.22 -12.73 -7.96
N GLU A 142 -46.56 -11.61 -8.24
CA GLU A 142 -45.97 -10.71 -7.26
C GLU A 142 -47.01 -9.93 -6.43
N ARG A 143 -48.27 -9.87 -6.88
CA ARG A 143 -49.32 -9.07 -6.22
C ARG A 143 -50.07 -9.84 -5.14
N SER A 144 -49.99 -11.17 -5.17
CA SER A 144 -50.68 -12.02 -4.22
C SER A 144 -50.28 -11.71 -2.77
N ARG A 145 -51.22 -11.84 -1.83
CA ARG A 145 -50.94 -11.68 -0.39
C ARG A 145 -49.84 -12.64 0.07
N PHE A 146 -49.88 -13.88 -0.43
CA PHE A 146 -48.90 -14.90 -0.09
C PHE A 146 -47.50 -14.59 -0.63
N ALA A 147 -47.36 -14.09 -1.86
CA ALA A 147 -46.06 -13.68 -2.40
C ALA A 147 -45.42 -12.56 -1.57
N ARG A 148 -46.19 -11.53 -1.18
CA ARG A 148 -45.71 -10.47 -0.30
C ARG A 148 -45.29 -10.97 1.09
N GLN A 149 -46.10 -11.86 1.68
CA GLN A 149 -45.77 -12.48 2.96
C GLN A 149 -44.53 -13.38 2.87
N LEU A 150 -44.29 -14.00 1.71
CA LEU A 150 -43.14 -14.86 1.50
C LEU A 150 -41.83 -14.06 1.40
N VAL A 151 -41.84 -12.89 0.76
CA VAL A 151 -40.69 -11.95 0.80
C VAL A 151 -40.37 -11.58 2.25
N GLN A 152 -41.39 -11.17 3.02
CA GLN A 152 -41.22 -10.85 4.44
C GLN A 152 -40.75 -12.04 5.29
N LEU A 153 -41.09 -13.27 4.91
CA LEU A 153 -40.61 -14.48 5.60
C LEU A 153 -39.14 -14.75 5.26
N VAL A 154 -38.72 -14.48 4.02
CA VAL A 154 -37.31 -14.56 3.60
C VAL A 154 -36.48 -13.54 4.37
N ASP A 155 -36.97 -12.30 4.52
CA ASP A 155 -36.29 -11.26 5.30
C ASP A 155 -36.07 -11.73 6.76
N VAL A 156 -37.12 -12.23 7.42
CA VAL A 156 -37.00 -12.73 8.81
C VAL A 156 -36.10 -13.95 8.92
N LEU A 157 -36.09 -14.82 7.92
CA LEU A 157 -35.15 -15.95 7.88
C LEU A 157 -33.70 -15.45 7.71
N SER A 158 -33.49 -14.42 6.90
CA SER A 158 -32.18 -13.76 6.75
C SER A 158 -31.72 -13.16 8.07
N ASP A 159 -32.59 -12.45 8.80
CA ASP A 159 -32.28 -11.89 10.12
C ASP A 159 -31.91 -13.00 11.12
N LYS A 160 -32.67 -14.09 11.14
CA LYS A 160 -32.34 -15.28 11.94
C LYS A 160 -30.94 -15.80 11.60
N TYR A 161 -30.61 -15.98 10.32
CA TYR A 161 -29.28 -16.45 9.92
C TYR A 161 -28.15 -15.52 10.36
N GLN A 162 -28.36 -14.21 10.31
CA GLN A 162 -27.37 -13.25 10.81
C GLN A 162 -27.17 -13.38 12.32
N ILE A 163 -28.24 -13.63 13.08
CA ILE A 163 -28.15 -13.87 14.52
C ILE A 163 -27.44 -15.21 14.80
N ASP A 164 -27.79 -16.29 14.08
CA ASP A 164 -27.13 -17.59 14.24
C ASP A 164 -25.61 -17.48 13.96
N GLU A 165 -25.21 -16.70 12.95
CA GLU A 165 -23.82 -16.40 12.65
C GLU A 165 -23.14 -15.60 13.78
N LEU A 166 -23.83 -14.59 14.32
CA LEU A 166 -23.34 -13.80 15.46
C LEU A 166 -23.04 -14.68 16.68
N VAL A 167 -23.95 -15.59 17.03
CA VAL A 167 -23.78 -16.54 18.15
C VAL A 167 -22.66 -17.53 17.87
N SER A 168 -22.53 -18.00 16.64
CA SER A 168 -21.48 -18.96 16.28
C SER A 168 -20.08 -18.34 16.24
N LYS A 169 -19.97 -17.06 15.87
CA LYS A 169 -18.68 -16.40 15.65
C LYS A 169 -18.11 -15.76 16.91
N TYR A 170 -18.96 -15.32 17.84
CA TYR A 170 -18.53 -14.57 19.01
C TYR A 170 -19.04 -15.19 20.32
N GLU A 171 -18.18 -15.24 21.33
CA GLU A 171 -18.55 -15.67 22.68
C GLU A 171 -19.02 -14.46 23.50
N PHE A 172 -20.33 -14.41 23.78
CA PHE A 172 -20.94 -13.41 24.65
C PHE A 172 -20.95 -13.90 26.09
N THR A 173 -20.60 -13.03 27.03
CA THR A 173 -20.55 -13.34 28.47
C THR A 173 -21.40 -12.40 29.32
N GLY A 174 -22.15 -11.51 28.68
CA GLY A 174 -22.98 -10.52 29.36
C GLY A 174 -24.32 -11.06 29.83
N ASN A 175 -25.19 -10.14 30.23
CA ASN A 175 -26.52 -10.46 30.75
C ASN A 175 -27.64 -9.55 30.21
N GLN A 176 -27.29 -8.52 29.42
CA GLN A 176 -28.27 -7.63 28.84
C GLN A 176 -28.85 -8.26 27.58
N SER A 177 -30.17 -8.47 27.59
CA SER A 177 -30.88 -9.03 26.45
C SER A 177 -30.99 -8.05 25.29
N LEU A 178 -30.82 -8.56 24.07
CA LEU A 178 -30.97 -7.81 22.83
C LEU A 178 -32.36 -8.02 22.20
N SER A 179 -32.85 -7.01 21.50
CA SER A 179 -33.85 -7.16 20.43
C SER A 179 -33.18 -7.65 19.14
N ILE A 180 -33.98 -8.10 18.17
CA ILE A 180 -33.47 -8.57 16.87
C ILE A 180 -32.70 -7.44 16.17
N ASP A 181 -33.30 -6.25 16.09
CA ASP A 181 -32.67 -5.09 15.45
C ASP A 181 -31.35 -4.69 16.14
N GLU A 182 -31.33 -4.65 17.49
CA GLU A 182 -30.11 -4.36 18.26
C GLU A 182 -29.04 -5.44 18.04
N ALA A 183 -29.41 -6.72 17.94
CA ALA A 183 -28.45 -7.79 17.66
C ALA A 183 -27.83 -7.68 16.26
N LEU A 184 -28.63 -7.27 15.26
CA LEU A 184 -28.11 -7.00 13.90
C LEU A 184 -27.20 -5.77 13.88
N GLU A 185 -27.49 -4.74 14.68
CA GLU A 185 -26.59 -3.59 14.88
C GLU A 185 -25.27 -4.00 15.54
N VAL A 186 -25.34 -4.77 16.62
CA VAL A 186 -24.17 -5.30 17.33
C VAL A 186 -23.32 -6.18 16.42
N LYS A 187 -23.93 -7.03 15.59
CA LYS A 187 -23.22 -7.84 14.59
C LYS A 187 -22.43 -6.96 13.63
N ARG A 188 -23.10 -5.97 13.02
CA ARG A 188 -22.45 -5.01 12.11
C ARG A 188 -21.29 -4.29 12.80
N GLU A 189 -21.50 -3.85 14.04
CA GLU A 189 -20.45 -3.20 14.83
C GLU A 189 -19.23 -4.11 15.02
N LEU A 190 -19.44 -5.37 15.43
CA LEU A 190 -18.37 -6.35 15.65
C LEU A 190 -17.64 -6.72 14.36
N GLU A 191 -18.35 -6.85 13.24
CA GLU A 191 -17.75 -7.12 11.92
C GLU A 191 -16.90 -5.95 11.44
N THR A 192 -17.37 -4.72 11.64
CA THR A 192 -16.57 -3.52 11.35
C THR A 192 -15.30 -3.48 12.19
N ILE A 193 -15.40 -3.77 13.49
CA ILE A 193 -14.24 -3.82 14.38
C ILE A 193 -13.24 -4.89 13.92
N ASP A 194 -13.70 -6.10 13.58
CA ASP A 194 -12.82 -7.18 13.10
C ASP A 194 -12.09 -6.79 11.80
N ARG A 195 -12.79 -6.14 10.87
CA ARG A 195 -12.18 -5.65 9.62
C ARG A 195 -11.13 -4.58 9.90
N LEU A 196 -11.42 -3.61 10.76
CA LEU A 196 -10.47 -2.56 11.14
C LEU A 196 -9.24 -3.13 11.86
N LEU A 197 -9.42 -4.15 12.70
CA LEU A 197 -8.31 -4.85 13.37
C LEU A 197 -7.40 -5.55 12.37
N GLU A 198 -7.95 -6.20 11.33
CA GLU A 198 -7.15 -6.82 10.28
C GLU A 198 -6.41 -5.77 9.44
N GLN A 199 -7.05 -4.64 9.11
CA GLN A 199 -6.39 -3.51 8.42
C GLN A 199 -5.23 -2.93 9.24
N LEU A 200 -5.39 -2.79 10.56
CA LEU A 200 -4.33 -2.33 11.45
C LEU A 200 -3.15 -3.31 11.47
N LYS A 201 -3.43 -4.61 11.48
CA LYS A 201 -2.41 -5.66 11.44
C LYS A 201 -1.67 -5.66 10.10
N GLU A 202 -2.38 -5.55 8.98
CA GLU A 202 -1.78 -5.42 7.65
C GLU A 202 -0.93 -4.16 7.54
N ALA A 203 -1.39 -3.04 8.09
CA ALA A 203 -0.61 -1.81 8.14
C ALA A 203 0.68 -1.98 8.96
N GLU A 204 0.62 -2.67 10.11
CA GLU A 204 1.80 -3.00 10.93
C GLU A 204 2.82 -3.85 10.16
N GLU A 205 2.36 -4.83 9.36
CA GLU A 205 3.22 -5.72 8.56
C GLU A 205 3.79 -5.03 7.31
N THR A 206 2.99 -4.25 6.59
CA THR A 206 3.34 -3.64 5.29
C THR A 206 3.91 -2.24 5.40
N SER A 207 3.85 -1.65 6.60
CA SER A 207 4.13 -0.25 6.86
C SER A 207 3.33 0.72 5.97
N GLN A 208 2.08 0.38 5.64
CA GLN A 208 1.20 1.16 4.76
C GLN A 208 -0.11 1.51 5.48
N LEU A 209 -0.32 2.81 5.74
CA LEU A 209 -1.54 3.31 6.40
C LEU A 209 -2.72 3.51 5.43
N ALA A 210 -2.48 3.43 4.13
CA ALA A 210 -3.50 3.67 3.10
C ALA A 210 -4.68 2.69 3.16
N PHE A 211 -4.50 1.52 3.76
CA PHE A 211 -5.53 0.49 3.87
C PHE A 211 -6.46 0.67 5.07
N ILE A 212 -6.20 1.63 5.95
CA ILE A 212 -7.01 1.85 7.15
C ILE A 212 -8.16 2.80 6.83
N ASP A 213 -9.40 2.35 7.04
CA ASP A 213 -10.57 3.23 6.95
C ASP A 213 -10.66 4.11 8.21
N LEU A 214 -10.08 5.32 8.10
CA LEU A 214 -10.07 6.29 9.20
C LEU A 214 -11.46 6.86 9.49
N GLU A 215 -12.38 6.88 8.52
CA GLU A 215 -13.74 7.40 8.71
C GLU A 215 -14.55 6.45 9.58
N GLU A 216 -14.49 5.15 9.30
CA GLU A 216 -15.12 4.14 10.15
C GLU A 216 -14.46 4.04 11.53
N MET A 217 -13.13 4.15 11.59
CA MET A 217 -12.39 4.15 12.86
C MET A 217 -12.83 5.29 13.79
N SER A 218 -13.16 6.44 13.22
CA SER A 218 -13.65 7.61 13.94
C SER A 218 -14.95 7.32 14.72
N GLN A 219 -15.77 6.38 14.27
CA GLN A 219 -17.04 6.04 14.95
C GLN A 219 -16.82 5.39 16.32
N PHE A 220 -15.66 4.76 16.53
CA PHE A 220 -15.30 4.05 17.76
C PHE A 220 -14.40 4.87 18.68
N ALA A 221 -13.84 5.96 18.17
CA ALA A 221 -12.92 6.81 18.90
C ALA A 221 -13.65 7.67 19.95
N SER A 222 -13.00 7.85 21.10
CA SER A 222 -13.44 8.86 22.07
C SER A 222 -13.28 10.28 21.50
N PRO A 223 -14.00 11.30 22.03
CA PRO A 223 -13.88 12.68 21.53
C PRO A 223 -12.44 13.21 21.50
N GLU A 224 -11.60 12.80 22.46
CA GLU A 224 -10.18 13.17 22.48
C GLU A 224 -9.39 12.51 21.34
N GLN A 225 -9.66 11.23 21.06
CA GLN A 225 -9.04 10.46 19.97
C GLN A 225 -9.53 10.90 18.59
N MET A 226 -10.76 11.40 18.49
CA MET A 226 -11.33 11.95 17.26
C MET A 226 -10.53 13.16 16.75
N ASP A 227 -10.19 14.07 17.66
CA ASP A 227 -9.37 15.23 17.33
C ASP A 227 -7.97 14.81 16.86
N GLU A 228 -7.41 13.73 17.44
CA GLU A 228 -6.12 13.18 17.04
C GLU A 228 -6.17 12.50 15.66
N LEU A 229 -7.20 11.67 15.41
CA LEU A 229 -7.41 11.02 14.11
C LEU A 229 -7.65 12.03 13.00
N GLY A 230 -8.44 13.08 13.25
CA GLY A 230 -8.65 14.16 12.29
C GLY A 230 -7.36 14.91 11.94
N ARG A 231 -6.47 15.10 12.93
CA ARG A 231 -5.14 15.70 12.67
C ARG A 231 -4.26 14.78 11.83
N ILE A 232 -4.25 13.48 12.10
CA ILE A 232 -3.53 12.49 11.27
C ILE A 232 -4.06 12.56 9.84
N GLN A 233 -5.39 12.52 9.65
CA GLN A 233 -6.00 12.54 8.33
C GLN A 233 -5.58 13.79 7.53
N GLN A 234 -5.60 14.97 8.15
CA GLN A 234 -5.17 16.22 7.51
C GLN A 234 -3.68 16.20 7.16
N GLN A 235 -2.83 15.67 8.03
CA GLN A 235 -1.38 15.57 7.78
C GLN A 235 -1.06 14.56 6.68
N VAL A 236 -1.73 13.40 6.69
CA VAL A 236 -1.60 12.40 5.63
C VAL A 236 -2.01 13.01 4.29
N GLN A 237 -3.16 13.69 4.23
CA GLN A 237 -3.61 14.38 3.02
C GLN A 237 -2.61 15.45 2.54
N GLU A 238 -2.06 16.25 3.44
CA GLU A 238 -1.08 17.27 3.07
C GLU A 238 0.26 16.66 2.63
N LEU A 239 0.71 15.58 3.28
CA LEU A 239 1.91 14.84 2.88
C LEU A 239 1.73 14.20 1.50
N LEU A 240 0.59 13.54 1.28
CA LEU A 240 0.20 12.98 -0.01
C LEU A 240 0.18 14.06 -1.10
N ARG A 241 -0.39 15.23 -0.79
CA ARG A 241 -0.42 16.38 -1.71
C ARG A 241 1.00 16.86 -2.05
N GLN A 242 1.87 17.03 -1.06
CA GLN A 242 3.25 17.46 -1.27
C GLN A 242 4.05 16.43 -2.08
N MET A 243 3.87 15.13 -1.81
CA MET A 243 4.52 14.07 -2.57
C MET A 243 4.01 14.02 -4.02
N ALA A 244 2.70 14.17 -4.22
CA ALA A 244 2.08 14.26 -5.53
C ALA A 244 2.63 15.45 -6.34
N GLU A 245 2.65 16.65 -5.73
CA GLU A 245 3.20 17.86 -6.35
C GLU A 245 4.69 17.69 -6.71
N ALA A 246 5.50 17.11 -5.81
CA ALA A 246 6.92 16.86 -6.06
C ALA A 246 7.17 15.93 -7.27
N GLN A 247 6.20 15.06 -7.58
CA GLN A 247 6.28 14.11 -8.69
C GLN A 247 5.54 14.59 -9.93
N GLY A 248 5.02 15.81 -9.91
CA GLY A 248 4.31 16.39 -11.04
C GLY A 248 2.91 15.82 -11.23
N LEU A 249 2.23 15.43 -10.16
CA LEU A 249 0.80 15.14 -10.17
C LEU A 249 0.05 16.40 -9.73
N GLU A 250 -0.84 16.91 -10.57
CA GLU A 250 -1.68 18.08 -10.28
C GLU A 250 -3.10 17.65 -9.93
N ARG A 251 -3.69 18.22 -8.88
CA ARG A 251 -5.07 17.93 -8.48
C ARG A 251 -6.06 18.72 -9.34
N ASN A 252 -7.03 18.03 -9.95
CA ASN A 252 -8.15 18.60 -10.66
C ASN A 252 -9.48 18.27 -9.94
N SER A 253 -10.62 18.66 -10.51
CA SER A 253 -11.95 18.42 -9.91
C SER A 253 -12.40 16.96 -9.90
N ARG A 254 -11.68 16.06 -10.58
CA ARG A 254 -11.99 14.63 -10.74
C ARG A 254 -10.93 13.70 -10.14
N GLY A 255 -9.77 14.21 -9.72
CA GLY A 255 -8.67 13.42 -9.18
C GLY A 255 -7.31 14.08 -9.40
N PHE A 256 -6.27 13.27 -9.54
CA PHE A 256 -4.92 13.72 -9.87
C PHE A 256 -4.58 13.43 -11.33
N GLN A 257 -4.03 14.44 -12.00
CA GLN A 257 -3.64 14.40 -13.41
C GLN A 257 -2.11 14.42 -13.55
N LEU A 258 -1.60 13.60 -14.46
CA LEU A 258 -0.19 13.57 -14.83
C LEU A 258 0.23 14.86 -15.56
N THR A 259 1.17 15.60 -15.00
CA THR A 259 1.76 16.78 -15.66
C THR A 259 2.94 16.40 -16.57
N PRO A 260 3.37 17.28 -17.49
CA PRO A 260 4.59 17.07 -18.27
C PRO A 260 5.86 16.82 -17.42
N GLN A 261 5.88 17.27 -16.16
CA GLN A 261 6.96 16.95 -15.22
C GLN A 261 6.93 15.49 -14.80
N ALA A 262 5.75 14.94 -14.48
CA ALA A 262 5.58 13.51 -14.17
C ALA A 262 6.03 12.64 -15.35
N TYR A 263 5.64 12.98 -16.59
CA TYR A 263 6.09 12.29 -17.80
C TYR A 263 7.62 12.22 -17.91
N LYS A 264 8.32 13.33 -17.64
CA LYS A 264 9.79 13.37 -17.69
C LYS A 264 10.43 12.53 -16.59
N LEU A 265 9.85 12.55 -15.40
CA LEU A 265 10.35 11.82 -14.24
C LEU A 265 10.22 10.30 -14.46
N PHE A 266 9.08 9.86 -14.98
CA PHE A 266 8.86 8.48 -15.42
C PHE A 266 9.80 8.05 -16.54
N GLN A 267 9.93 8.85 -17.61
CA GLN A 267 10.86 8.56 -18.70
C GLN A 267 12.29 8.39 -18.20
N GLY A 268 12.73 9.22 -17.24
CA GLY A 268 14.02 9.08 -16.59
C GLY A 268 14.17 7.74 -15.87
N LYS A 269 13.19 7.34 -15.06
CA LYS A 269 13.17 6.06 -14.34
C LYS A 269 13.15 4.86 -15.27
N LEU A 270 12.30 4.87 -16.29
CA LEU A 270 12.23 3.80 -17.29
C LEU A 270 13.57 3.62 -18.00
N LEU A 271 14.22 4.72 -18.36
CA LEU A 271 15.57 4.67 -18.93
C LEU A 271 16.58 4.12 -17.92
N GLU A 272 16.51 4.54 -16.66
CA GLU A 272 17.38 4.02 -15.60
C GLU A 272 17.19 2.52 -15.39
N GLU A 273 15.96 2.00 -15.42
CA GLU A 273 15.65 0.56 -15.30
C GLU A 273 16.08 -0.26 -16.52
N ILE A 274 15.85 0.27 -17.73
CA ILE A 274 16.37 -0.34 -18.96
C ILE A 274 17.89 -0.43 -18.91
N PHE A 275 18.55 0.62 -18.40
CA PHE A 275 20.01 0.70 -18.34
C PHE A 275 20.62 0.05 -17.09
N SER A 276 19.87 -0.19 -16.03
CA SER A 276 20.34 -0.93 -14.84
C SER A 276 20.51 -2.41 -15.16
N ASN A 277 19.72 -2.94 -16.09
CA ASN A 277 19.79 -4.31 -16.60
C ASN A 277 20.82 -4.50 -17.74
N LEU A 278 21.59 -3.47 -18.11
CA LEU A 278 22.71 -3.63 -19.06
C LEU A 278 23.81 -4.50 -18.43
N GLN A 279 23.84 -5.77 -18.83
CA GLN A 279 24.98 -6.64 -18.56
C GLN A 279 26.26 -6.03 -19.14
N ALA A 280 27.41 -6.36 -18.53
CA ALA A 280 28.76 -6.05 -19.02
C ALA A 280 29.02 -6.77 -20.35
N SER A 281 28.37 -6.31 -21.40
CA SER A 281 28.43 -6.90 -22.72
C SER A 281 28.32 -5.76 -23.71
N ARG A 282 29.48 -5.42 -24.26
CA ARG A 282 29.68 -4.65 -25.50
C ARG A 282 28.98 -3.30 -25.52
N SER A 283 29.78 -2.29 -25.17
CA SER A 283 29.61 -0.88 -25.54
C SER A 283 28.20 -0.32 -25.22
N GLY A 284 28.08 0.45 -24.12
CA GLY A 284 26.94 1.34 -23.73
C GLY A 284 27.22 2.71 -22.99
N ARG A 285 26.87 3.95 -23.37
CA ARG A 285 27.43 5.26 -22.88
C ARG A 285 26.82 5.66 -21.53
N HIS A 286 27.27 5.02 -20.46
CA HIS A 286 26.77 5.22 -19.09
C HIS A 286 27.88 5.68 -18.14
N GLN A 287 27.59 6.68 -17.32
CA GLN A 287 28.47 7.18 -16.26
C GLN A 287 28.31 6.33 -15.00
N GLY A 288 28.69 5.06 -15.06
CA GLY A 288 28.94 4.25 -13.86
C GLY A 288 30.44 4.19 -13.56
N PRO A 289 30.88 4.05 -12.30
CA PRO A 289 32.27 3.75 -11.98
C PRO A 289 32.56 2.28 -12.33
N VAL A 290 32.60 1.97 -13.62
CA VAL A 290 32.98 0.64 -14.13
C VAL A 290 34.49 0.53 -14.05
N VAL A 291 34.97 -0.04 -12.94
CA VAL A 291 36.37 -0.48 -12.79
C VAL A 291 36.51 -1.81 -13.54
N GLY A 292 37.28 -1.80 -14.61
CA GLY A 292 37.53 -2.97 -15.46
C GLY A 292 38.60 -2.66 -16.50
N GLU A 293 39.08 -3.67 -17.22
CA GLU A 293 40.06 -3.48 -18.31
C GLU A 293 39.48 -2.50 -19.35
N GLY A 294 40.15 -1.35 -19.52
CA GLY A 294 39.70 -0.25 -20.35
C GLY A 294 40.88 0.50 -20.95
N ALA A 295 40.62 1.30 -21.99
CA ALA A 295 41.67 1.98 -22.76
C ALA A 295 42.27 3.22 -22.08
N VAL A 296 41.78 3.60 -20.90
CA VAL A 296 42.20 4.82 -20.19
C VAL A 296 42.73 4.42 -18.82
N GLU A 297 44.03 4.62 -18.61
CA GLU A 297 44.69 4.46 -17.31
C GLU A 297 44.23 5.55 -16.34
N THR A 298 44.01 5.17 -15.09
CA THR A 298 43.68 6.08 -13.98
C THR A 298 44.92 6.27 -13.11
N SER A 299 45.07 7.43 -12.48
CA SER A 299 46.19 7.71 -11.57
C SER A 299 46.22 6.86 -10.29
N ARG A 300 45.13 6.14 -9.98
CA ARG A 300 45.08 5.22 -8.85
C ARG A 300 45.61 3.86 -9.27
N THR A 301 46.54 3.34 -8.47
CA THR A 301 47.10 2.01 -8.65
C THR A 301 46.46 0.98 -7.72
N LYS A 302 46.66 -0.30 -8.02
CA LYS A 302 46.38 -1.44 -7.13
C LYS A 302 47.55 -2.44 -7.20
N ASP A 303 47.60 -3.33 -6.22
CA ASP A 303 48.54 -4.46 -6.24
C ASP A 303 48.14 -5.43 -7.37
N PHE A 304 49.13 -6.09 -7.97
CA PHE A 304 48.91 -7.02 -9.07
C PHE A 304 48.13 -8.28 -8.64
N GLU A 305 47.07 -8.58 -9.37
CA GLU A 305 46.29 -9.82 -9.26
C GLU A 305 46.40 -10.63 -10.55
N PHE A 306 46.30 -11.96 -10.43
CA PHE A 306 46.37 -12.84 -11.59
C PHE A 306 45.23 -12.54 -12.57
N GLY A 307 45.59 -12.15 -13.80
CA GLY A 307 44.65 -11.71 -14.84
C GLY A 307 44.80 -10.24 -15.22
N ASP A 308 45.52 -9.43 -14.44
CA ASP A 308 45.81 -8.05 -14.79
C ASP A 308 46.78 -7.95 -15.98
N SER A 309 46.48 -7.05 -16.93
CA SER A 309 47.35 -6.80 -18.08
C SER A 309 48.70 -6.18 -17.69
N PRO A 310 49.83 -6.79 -18.11
CA PRO A 310 51.17 -6.21 -17.90
C PRO A 310 51.39 -4.85 -18.55
N ALA A 311 50.55 -4.49 -19.53
CA ALA A 311 50.63 -3.20 -20.22
C ALA A 311 50.34 -2.01 -19.29
N ASN A 312 49.56 -2.24 -18.23
CA ASN A 312 49.15 -1.20 -17.27
C ASN A 312 50.05 -1.17 -16.02
N MET A 313 51.22 -1.81 -16.07
CA MET A 313 52.13 -1.88 -14.93
C MET A 313 52.78 -0.51 -14.68
N ASP A 314 52.66 -0.01 -13.45
CA ASP A 314 53.44 1.15 -13.00
C ASP A 314 54.87 0.70 -12.76
N VAL A 315 55.69 0.85 -13.81
CA VAL A 315 57.08 0.44 -13.80
C VAL A 315 57.85 1.15 -12.69
N VAL A 316 57.61 2.45 -12.49
CA VAL A 316 58.36 3.24 -11.50
C VAL A 316 58.02 2.81 -10.09
N ALA A 317 56.74 2.72 -9.74
CA ALA A 317 56.30 2.27 -8.42
C ALA A 317 56.75 0.83 -8.15
N THR A 318 56.69 -0.05 -9.15
CA THR A 318 57.15 -1.43 -9.05
C THR A 318 58.65 -1.51 -8.76
N PHE A 319 59.47 -0.73 -9.45
CA PHE A 319 60.91 -0.64 -9.18
C PHE A 319 61.21 -0.04 -7.80
N VAL A 320 60.47 0.98 -7.38
CA VAL A 320 60.60 1.59 -6.04
C VAL A 320 60.28 0.57 -4.96
N ASN A 321 59.19 -0.18 -5.10
CA ASN A 321 58.82 -1.26 -4.16
C ASN A 321 59.90 -2.34 -4.11
N THR A 322 60.41 -2.73 -5.27
CA THR A 322 61.51 -3.71 -5.37
C THR A 322 62.76 -3.21 -4.64
N LEU A 323 63.15 -1.95 -4.84
CA LEU A 323 64.31 -1.33 -4.19
C LEU A 323 64.13 -1.15 -2.68
N LEU A 324 62.92 -0.80 -2.23
CA LEU A 324 62.60 -0.71 -0.81
C LEU A 324 62.71 -2.07 -0.12
N ARG A 325 62.42 -3.16 -0.85
CA ARG A 325 62.50 -4.52 -0.31
C ARG A 325 63.90 -5.15 -0.39
N ASP A 326 64.54 -5.11 -1.56
CA ASP A 326 65.84 -5.76 -1.81
C ASP A 326 67.04 -4.87 -1.42
N GLY A 327 66.80 -3.57 -1.19
CA GLY A 327 67.85 -2.58 -0.98
C GLY A 327 68.57 -2.19 -2.28
N PRO A 328 69.55 -1.26 -2.22
CA PRO A 328 70.21 -0.70 -3.41
C PRO A 328 71.24 -1.62 -4.09
N GLY A 329 71.15 -2.95 -3.89
CA GLY A 329 72.07 -3.93 -4.45
C GLY A 329 71.70 -4.39 -5.86
N LEU A 330 72.69 -4.77 -6.68
CA LEU A 330 72.47 -5.43 -7.96
C LEU A 330 72.93 -6.90 -7.88
N PRO A 331 72.21 -7.85 -8.52
CA PRO A 331 71.01 -7.66 -9.34
C PRO A 331 69.72 -7.53 -8.50
N LEU A 332 68.80 -6.66 -8.94
CA LEU A 332 67.46 -6.54 -8.35
C LEU A 332 66.60 -7.74 -8.75
N ARG A 333 65.93 -8.37 -7.77
CA ARG A 333 64.96 -9.46 -8.04
C ARG A 333 63.53 -8.95 -7.85
N MET A 334 62.79 -8.69 -8.92
CA MET A 334 61.36 -8.37 -8.77
C MET A 334 60.54 -9.59 -8.33
N GLN A 335 59.59 -9.39 -7.42
CA GLN A 335 58.58 -10.38 -7.03
C GLN A 335 57.19 -9.85 -7.32
N GLN A 336 56.20 -10.76 -7.39
CA GLN A 336 54.81 -10.40 -7.70
C GLN A 336 54.23 -9.33 -6.76
N GLN A 337 54.57 -9.39 -5.47
CA GLN A 337 54.11 -8.43 -4.46
C GLN A 337 54.66 -7.00 -4.67
N ASP A 338 55.73 -6.84 -5.45
CA ASP A 338 56.26 -5.51 -5.75
C ASP A 338 55.49 -4.85 -6.91
N ILE A 339 54.77 -5.65 -7.71
CA ILE A 339 54.14 -5.21 -8.95
C ILE A 339 52.87 -4.43 -8.65
N VAL A 340 52.84 -3.21 -9.19
CA VAL A 340 51.74 -2.27 -9.06
C VAL A 340 51.14 -2.03 -10.44
N ILE A 341 49.81 -2.08 -10.52
CA ILE A 341 49.05 -1.92 -11.77
C ILE A 341 48.20 -0.65 -11.70
N HIS A 342 48.22 0.16 -12.75
CA HIS A 342 47.28 1.26 -12.93
C HIS A 342 45.87 0.73 -13.12
N ARG A 343 44.91 1.22 -12.33
CA ARG A 343 43.51 0.91 -12.56
C ARG A 343 43.08 1.53 -13.88
N THR A 344 42.42 0.78 -14.74
CA THR A 344 41.81 1.33 -15.95
C THR A 344 40.35 1.66 -15.72
N ARG A 345 39.86 2.68 -16.41
CA ARG A 345 38.42 2.99 -16.46
C ARG A 345 37.88 2.57 -17.82
N ASN A 346 36.78 1.83 -17.81
CA ASN A 346 36.01 1.57 -19.01
C ASN A 346 34.90 2.62 -19.14
N THR A 347 34.74 3.20 -20.33
CA THR A 347 33.59 4.06 -20.67
C THR A 347 32.75 3.32 -21.71
N PRO A 348 31.63 2.69 -21.31
CA PRO A 348 30.83 1.96 -22.29
C PRO A 348 30.21 2.99 -23.32
N LYS A 349 29.70 2.59 -24.53
CA LYS A 349 28.96 3.42 -25.55
C LYS A 349 27.65 2.83 -26.16
N CYS A 350 26.44 3.41 -25.98
CA CYS A 350 25.11 2.79 -26.25
C CYS A 350 24.45 3.48 -27.44
N ALA A 351 23.72 2.72 -28.26
CA ALA A 351 22.86 3.25 -29.31
C ALA A 351 21.41 2.82 -29.08
N THR A 352 20.53 3.78 -28.84
CA THR A 352 19.09 3.56 -28.76
C THR A 352 18.50 3.66 -30.17
N VAL A 353 17.84 2.60 -30.64
CA VAL A 353 17.13 2.60 -31.94
C VAL A 353 15.64 2.65 -31.67
N VAL A 354 14.98 3.73 -32.10
CA VAL A 354 13.51 3.84 -32.06
C VAL A 354 12.97 3.31 -33.38
N ILE A 355 12.27 2.18 -33.35
CA ILE A 355 11.55 1.64 -34.50
C ILE A 355 10.11 2.15 -34.40
N MET A 356 9.76 3.12 -35.23
CA MET A 356 8.42 3.71 -35.28
C MET A 356 7.66 3.13 -36.48
N ASP A 357 6.63 2.33 -36.22
CA ASP A 357 5.75 1.82 -37.26
C ASP A 357 4.80 2.95 -37.72
N MET A 358 4.94 3.36 -38.98
CA MET A 358 4.06 4.36 -39.62
C MET A 358 2.89 3.72 -40.39
N SER A 359 2.62 2.42 -40.21
CA SER A 359 1.59 1.67 -40.97
C SER A 359 0.14 2.16 -40.73
N GLY A 360 -0.09 3.09 -39.81
CA GLY A 360 -1.42 3.64 -39.53
C GLY A 360 -2.38 2.64 -38.85
N SER A 361 -1.92 1.43 -38.55
CA SER A 361 -2.70 0.38 -37.88
C SER A 361 -3.07 0.71 -36.43
N MET A 362 -2.30 1.58 -35.76
CA MET A 362 -2.55 2.02 -34.39
C MET A 362 -3.38 3.32 -34.28
N ARG A 363 -4.01 3.80 -35.37
CA ARG A 363 -4.84 5.03 -35.34
C ARG A 363 -6.26 4.83 -34.79
N TYR A 364 -6.69 3.59 -34.56
CA TYR A 364 -8.04 3.23 -34.11
C TYR A 364 -8.02 2.24 -32.93
N GLY A 365 -7.06 2.40 -32.02
CA GLY A 365 -7.00 1.67 -30.75
C GLY A 365 -7.65 2.49 -29.66
#